data_AF-A0A9P7E0K1-F1
#
_entry.id   AF-A0A9P7E0K1-F1
#
_cell.length_a   1.000
_cell.length_b   1.000
_cell.length_c   1.000
_cell.angle_alpha   90.00
_cell.angle_beta   90.00
_cell.angle_gamma   90.00
#
_symmetry.space_group_name_H-M   'P 1'
#
loop_
_entity.id
_entity.type
_entity.pdbx_description
1 polymer ?
#
loop_
_entity_poly.entity_id
_entity_poly.type
_entity_poly.pdbx_seq_one_letter_code
_entity_poly.pdbx_strand_id
1 'polypeptide(L)'
;MSSGNFLPDLSPPDVQKAAQLIQQAYSSAHAQVDQRRIQQELVEIQRQPEAWGLIVPFIEHPDPNVQFFGTHTAQVKIMRDWDSFPEENAEHLRDLLLKLTSHSILTGKGKVVHRKLSHHLHSALRIGPGSLSRWPDCIVLAVNTLFSSGVPPEQLLAFLTIVAEEVETADLLGSSKMQMHQFLLDASPMVVQAVITSIIRPTLVLPELQSALKCLQAWIYTLLAK
;
A
#
# COMPACT_ATOMS: atom_id res chain seq x y z
N MET A 1 10.16 -3.90 16.18
CA MET A 1 9.22 -2.97 16.84
C MET A 1 9.09 -1.75 15.94
N SER A 2 7.91 -1.58 15.34
CA SER A 2 7.64 -0.54 14.35
C SER A 2 7.19 0.71 15.09
N SER A 3 8.07 1.72 15.21
CA SER A 3 7.79 2.93 15.98
C SER A 3 6.79 3.83 15.26
N GLY A 4 5.51 3.48 15.31
CA GLY A 4 4.38 4.33 14.92
C GLY A 4 4.09 5.42 15.96
N ASN A 5 5.12 5.93 16.66
CA ASN A 5 4.99 6.83 17.81
C ASN A 5 4.39 8.20 17.45
N PHE A 6 4.26 8.50 16.15
CA PHE A 6 3.60 9.70 15.61
C PHE A 6 2.11 9.48 15.31
N LEU A 7 1.62 8.23 15.35
CA LEU A 7 0.21 7.90 15.22
C LEU A 7 -0.48 7.98 16.59
N PRO A 8 -1.82 8.13 16.63
CA PRO A 8 -2.57 8.09 17.88
C PRO A 8 -2.26 6.83 18.71
N ASP A 9 -1.95 7.02 19.99
CA ASP A 9 -1.73 5.92 20.91
C ASP A 9 -3.07 5.37 21.39
N LEU A 10 -3.29 4.08 21.21
CA LEU A 10 -4.52 3.40 21.59
C LEU A 10 -4.24 2.39 22.68
N SER A 11 -5.14 2.34 23.66
CA SER A 11 -4.97 1.37 24.73
C SER A 11 -5.05 -0.07 24.17
N PRO A 12 -4.23 -1.01 24.67
CA PRO A 12 -4.32 -2.42 24.27
C PRO A 12 -5.73 -3.02 24.30
N PRO A 13 -6.59 -2.74 25.31
CA PRO A 13 -7.95 -3.28 25.30
C PRO A 13 -8.82 -2.71 24.17
N ASP A 14 -8.63 -1.45 23.77
CA ASP A 14 -9.39 -0.86 22.66
C ASP A 14 -9.02 -1.51 21.33
N VAL A 15 -7.72 -1.71 21.09
CA VAL A 15 -7.22 -2.43 19.91
C VAL A 15 -7.76 -3.86 19.88
N GLN A 16 -7.74 -4.55 21.02
CA GLN A 16 -8.24 -5.92 21.13
C GLN A 16 -9.75 -6.00 20.89
N LYS A 17 -10.52 -5.06 21.43
CA LYS A 17 -11.98 -4.99 21.21
C LYS A 17 -12.30 -4.79 19.73
N ALA A 18 -11.61 -3.89 19.05
CA ALA A 18 -11.80 -3.66 17.63
C ALA A 18 -11.38 -4.88 16.78
N ALA A 19 -10.29 -5.57 17.15
CA ALA A 19 -9.90 -6.83 16.52
C ALA A 19 -10.97 -7.94 16.67
N GLN A 20 -11.58 -8.05 17.87
CA GLN A 20 -12.66 -9.00 18.13
C GLN A 20 -13.92 -8.69 17.30
N LEU A 21 -14.26 -7.41 17.15
CA LEU A 21 -15.39 -7.00 16.27
C LEU A 21 -15.15 -7.42 14.82
N ILE A 22 -13.92 -7.28 14.32
CA ILE A 22 -13.56 -7.76 12.98
C ILE A 22 -13.73 -9.28 12.89
N GLN A 23 -13.20 -10.03 13.86
CA GLN A 23 -13.33 -11.49 13.86
C GLN A 23 -14.78 -11.96 13.89
N GLN A 24 -15.64 -11.28 14.67
CA GLN A 24 -17.08 -11.53 14.67
C GLN A 24 -17.71 -11.23 13.32
N ALA A 25 -17.33 -10.13 12.65
CA ALA A 25 -17.83 -9.75 11.34
C ALA A 25 -17.56 -10.80 10.25
N TYR A 26 -16.45 -11.51 10.36
CA TYR A 26 -16.03 -12.57 9.42
C TYR A 26 -16.44 -13.99 9.87
N SER A 27 -17.06 -14.13 11.05
CA SER A 27 -17.57 -15.41 11.52
C SER A 27 -18.95 -15.72 10.92
N SER A 28 -19.16 -16.96 10.46
CA SER A 28 -20.41 -17.40 9.82
C SER A 28 -21.56 -17.68 10.81
N ALA A 29 -21.36 -17.40 12.11
CA ALA A 29 -22.26 -17.81 13.19
C ALA A 29 -23.35 -16.78 13.54
N HIS A 30 -23.33 -15.58 12.95
CA HIS A 30 -24.24 -14.50 13.32
C HIS A 30 -25.41 -14.32 12.35
N ALA A 31 -26.56 -13.88 12.88
CA ALA A 31 -27.72 -13.52 12.07
C ALA A 31 -27.40 -12.30 11.16
N GLN A 32 -28.08 -12.20 10.02
CA GLN A 32 -27.82 -11.14 9.02
C GLN A 32 -27.97 -9.71 9.59
N VAL A 33 -28.84 -9.50 10.57
CA VAL A 33 -29.03 -8.19 11.23
C VAL A 33 -27.81 -7.82 12.07
N ASP A 34 -27.23 -8.78 12.79
CA ASP A 34 -26.03 -8.56 13.59
C ASP A 34 -24.82 -8.27 12.72
N GLN A 35 -24.70 -8.96 11.57
CA GLN A 35 -23.64 -8.67 10.60
C GLN A 35 -23.69 -7.23 10.07
N ARG A 36 -24.89 -6.73 9.74
CA ARG A 36 -25.03 -5.33 9.28
C ARG A 36 -24.64 -4.33 10.36
N ARG A 37 -25.04 -4.58 11.62
CA ARG A 37 -24.68 -3.73 12.76
C ARG A 37 -23.18 -3.70 12.99
N ILE A 38 -22.52 -4.86 12.97
CA ILE A 38 -21.05 -4.95 13.14
C ILE A 38 -20.33 -4.21 12.00
N GLN A 39 -20.79 -4.37 10.76
CA GLN A 39 -20.19 -3.66 9.62
C GLN A 39 -20.35 -2.13 9.73
N GLN A 40 -21.49 -1.65 10.24
CA GLN A 40 -21.68 -0.22 10.52
C GLN A 40 -20.71 0.28 11.59
N GLU A 41 -20.56 -0.46 12.69
CA GLU A 41 -19.63 -0.13 13.78
C GLU A 41 -18.17 -0.08 13.28
N LEU A 42 -17.76 -1.03 12.43
CA LEU A 42 -16.44 -1.03 11.80
C LEU A 42 -16.21 0.19 10.90
N VAL A 43 -17.22 0.61 10.13
CA VAL A 43 -17.14 1.83 9.31
C VAL A 43 -17.04 3.08 10.18
N GLU A 44 -17.75 3.12 11.30
CA GLU A 44 -17.66 4.23 12.27
C GLU A 44 -16.27 4.30 12.89
N ILE A 45 -15.68 3.16 13.27
CA ILE A 45 -14.29 3.09 13.75
C ILE A 45 -13.34 3.69 12.72
N GLN A 46 -13.44 3.31 11.43
CA GLN A 46 -12.55 3.84 10.39
C GLN A 46 -12.68 5.36 10.18
N ARG A 47 -13.82 5.97 10.53
CA ARG A 47 -14.01 7.43 10.42
C ARG A 47 -13.33 8.19 11.55
N GLN A 48 -13.17 7.60 12.72
CA GLN A 48 -12.58 8.27 13.89
C GLN A 48 -11.10 8.60 13.65
N PRO A 49 -10.59 9.79 13.99
CA PRO A 49 -9.16 10.12 13.87
C PRO A 49 -8.23 9.08 14.52
N GLU A 50 -8.67 8.49 15.63
CA GLU A 50 -8.01 7.42 16.38
C GLU A 50 -7.67 6.19 15.51
N ALA A 51 -8.41 5.94 14.44
CA ALA A 51 -8.16 4.79 13.57
C ALA A 51 -6.82 4.83 12.81
N TRP A 52 -6.13 5.99 12.78
CA TRP A 52 -4.71 6.02 12.39
C TRP A 52 -3.85 5.12 13.29
N GLY A 53 -4.14 5.08 14.59
CA GLY A 53 -3.46 4.24 15.59
C GLY A 53 -3.73 2.73 15.44
N LEU A 54 -4.80 2.35 14.71
CA LEU A 54 -5.14 0.93 14.48
C LEU A 54 -4.29 0.30 13.37
N ILE A 55 -3.65 1.09 12.51
CA ILE A 55 -2.98 0.61 11.29
C ILE A 55 -1.88 -0.41 11.61
N VAL A 56 -0.92 -0.03 12.46
CA VAL A 56 0.21 -0.88 12.84
C VAL A 56 -0.25 -2.16 13.56
N PRO A 57 -1.02 -2.09 14.67
CA PRO A 57 -1.38 -3.30 15.41
C PRO A 57 -2.23 -4.26 14.57
N PHE A 58 -3.07 -3.75 13.66
CA PHE A 58 -3.89 -4.62 12.82
C PHE A 58 -3.10 -5.27 11.68
N ILE A 59 -2.20 -4.55 11.01
CA ILE A 59 -1.35 -5.15 9.97
C ILE A 59 -0.38 -6.18 10.56
N GLU A 60 0.09 -5.96 11.78
CA GLU A 60 0.98 -6.90 12.47
C GLU A 60 0.23 -8.09 13.11
N HIS A 61 -1.10 -7.99 13.28
CA HIS A 61 -1.96 -9.02 13.88
C HIS A 61 -1.83 -10.40 13.20
N PRO A 62 -1.96 -11.54 13.91
CA PRO A 62 -1.88 -12.87 13.29
C PRO A 62 -3.07 -13.24 12.39
N ASP A 63 -4.26 -12.70 12.67
CA ASP A 63 -5.49 -12.98 11.91
C ASP A 63 -5.52 -12.25 10.55
N PRO A 64 -5.66 -12.96 9.41
CA PRO A 64 -5.70 -12.35 8.07
C PRO A 64 -6.84 -11.35 7.85
N ASN A 65 -7.99 -11.54 8.49
CA ASN A 65 -9.13 -10.63 8.36
C ASN A 65 -8.84 -9.31 9.07
N VAL A 66 -8.17 -9.37 10.23
CA VAL A 66 -7.71 -8.18 10.96
C VAL A 66 -6.61 -7.46 10.18
N GLN A 67 -5.66 -8.20 9.60
CA GLN A 67 -4.63 -7.62 8.71
C GLN A 67 -5.26 -6.90 7.52
N PHE A 68 -6.24 -7.53 6.87
CA PHE A 68 -6.97 -6.94 5.77
C PHE A 68 -7.67 -5.65 6.17
N PHE A 69 -8.34 -5.64 7.33
CA PHE A 69 -9.03 -4.46 7.84
C PHE A 69 -8.05 -3.33 8.20
N GLY A 70 -6.92 -3.63 8.83
CA GLY A 70 -5.88 -2.63 9.12
C GLY A 70 -5.31 -2.01 7.84
N THR A 71 -5.03 -2.86 6.86
CA THR A 71 -4.59 -2.46 5.52
C THR A 71 -5.64 -1.55 4.86
N HIS A 72 -6.92 -1.94 4.88
CA HIS A 72 -8.00 -1.12 4.32
C HIS A 72 -8.24 0.18 5.10
N THR A 73 -8.04 0.17 6.42
CA THR A 73 -8.15 1.38 7.26
C THR A 73 -7.09 2.40 6.85
N ALA A 74 -5.85 1.98 6.63
CA ALA A 74 -4.80 2.86 6.09
C ALA A 74 -5.22 3.48 4.75
N GLN A 75 -5.82 2.69 3.85
CA GLN A 75 -6.38 3.19 2.58
C GLN A 75 -7.37 4.33 2.78
N VAL A 76 -8.38 4.08 3.60
CA VAL A 76 -9.51 4.98 3.80
C VAL A 76 -9.00 6.27 4.44
N LYS A 77 -8.12 6.14 5.44
CA LYS A 77 -7.48 7.26 6.12
C LYS A 77 -6.65 8.13 5.18
N ILE A 78 -5.78 7.52 4.38
CA ILE A 78 -4.99 8.24 3.39
C ILE A 78 -5.92 8.91 2.37
N MET A 79 -6.92 8.22 1.83
CA MET A 79 -7.77 8.77 0.79
C MET A 79 -8.74 9.86 1.24
N ARG A 80 -9.22 9.82 2.48
CA ARG A 80 -10.29 10.72 2.96
C ARG A 80 -9.83 11.76 3.97
N ASP A 81 -8.87 11.40 4.81
CA ASP A 81 -8.55 12.17 6.01
C ASP A 81 -7.16 12.85 5.89
N TRP A 82 -6.52 12.78 4.72
CA TRP A 82 -5.19 13.33 4.50
C TRP A 82 -5.06 14.81 4.83
N ASP A 83 -6.06 15.62 4.46
CA ASP A 83 -6.03 17.07 4.69
C ASP A 83 -6.00 17.42 6.19
N SER A 84 -6.38 16.46 7.06
CA SER A 84 -6.30 16.58 8.51
C SER A 84 -5.09 15.86 9.13
N PHE A 85 -4.28 15.18 8.33
CA PHE A 85 -3.08 14.49 8.79
C PHE A 85 -1.90 15.48 8.91
N PRO A 86 -1.12 15.45 10.01
CA PRO A 86 0.00 16.39 10.20
C PRO A 86 1.05 16.26 9.08
N GLU A 87 1.36 17.36 8.41
CA GLU A 87 2.29 17.36 7.27
C GLU A 87 3.71 16.92 7.67
N GLU A 88 4.16 17.26 8.88
CA GLU A 88 5.46 16.84 9.44
C GLU A 88 5.60 15.32 9.59
N ASN A 89 4.48 14.60 9.63
CA ASN A 89 4.45 13.16 9.78
C ASN A 89 4.29 12.43 8.44
N ALA A 90 4.15 13.13 7.33
CA ALA A 90 3.90 12.52 6.01
C ALA A 90 5.03 11.57 5.59
N GLU A 91 6.29 11.98 5.79
CA GLU A 91 7.46 11.13 5.48
C GLU A 91 7.56 9.92 6.41
N HIS A 92 7.28 10.13 7.70
CA HIS A 92 7.23 9.05 8.69
C HIS A 92 6.14 8.02 8.33
N LEU A 93 5.00 8.47 7.83
CA LEU A 93 3.93 7.60 7.35
C LEU A 93 4.34 6.81 6.10
N ARG A 94 5.00 7.44 5.12
CA ARG A 94 5.57 6.76 3.95
C ARG A 94 6.51 5.65 4.37
N ASP A 95 7.48 5.96 5.23
CA ASP A 95 8.52 5.01 5.65
C ASP A 95 7.92 3.86 6.48
N LEU A 96 6.93 4.16 7.32
CA LEU A 96 6.15 3.16 8.03
C LEU A 96 5.43 2.22 7.06
N LEU A 97 4.73 2.75 6.04
CA LEU A 97 4.01 1.93 5.06
C LEU A 97 4.97 1.07 4.23
N LEU A 98 6.13 1.59 3.82
CA LEU A 98 7.18 0.80 3.14
C LEU A 98 7.68 -0.34 4.03
N LYS A 99 7.95 -0.05 5.30
CA LYS A 99 8.39 -1.04 6.28
C LYS A 99 7.33 -2.12 6.51
N LEU A 100 6.07 -1.74 6.70
CA LEU A 100 4.96 -2.68 6.85
C LEU A 100 4.79 -3.54 5.59
N THR A 101 4.91 -2.93 4.40
CA THR A 101 4.84 -3.63 3.11
C THR A 101 5.95 -4.67 2.99
N SER A 102 7.21 -4.28 3.20
CA SER A 102 8.34 -5.21 3.15
C SER A 102 8.18 -6.34 4.18
N HIS A 103 7.81 -6.02 5.41
CA HIS A 103 7.60 -7.01 6.46
C HIS A 103 6.49 -8.01 6.10
N SER A 104 5.34 -7.53 5.61
CA SER A 104 4.26 -8.41 5.16
C SER A 104 4.72 -9.33 4.04
N ILE A 105 5.44 -8.82 3.03
CA ILE A 105 5.98 -9.62 1.92
C ILE A 105 6.91 -10.72 2.44
N LEU A 106 7.88 -10.36 3.27
CA LEU A 106 8.91 -11.27 3.76
C LEU A 106 8.35 -12.35 4.70
N THR A 107 7.28 -12.04 5.42
CA THR A 107 6.60 -13.01 6.29
C THR A 107 5.58 -13.87 5.56
N GLY A 108 5.38 -13.66 4.25
CA GLY A 108 4.41 -14.42 3.45
C GLY A 108 2.96 -14.20 3.88
N LYS A 109 2.67 -13.10 4.60
CA LYS A 109 1.33 -12.78 5.10
C LYS A 109 0.42 -12.38 3.93
N GLY A 110 -0.45 -13.32 3.52
CA GLY A 110 -1.65 -13.13 2.68
C GLY A 110 -1.47 -12.35 1.37
N LYS A 111 -1.63 -13.00 0.21
CA LYS A 111 -1.58 -12.38 -1.14
C LYS A 111 -2.44 -11.10 -1.30
N VAL A 112 -3.54 -11.00 -0.55
CA VAL A 112 -4.46 -9.85 -0.56
C VAL A 112 -3.87 -8.62 0.14
N VAL A 113 -3.05 -8.83 1.17
CA VAL A 113 -2.40 -7.78 1.96
C VAL A 113 -1.32 -7.08 1.11
N HIS A 114 -0.55 -7.84 0.30
CA HIS A 114 0.47 -7.26 -0.58
C HIS A 114 -0.08 -6.34 -1.66
N ARG A 115 -1.17 -6.77 -2.34
CA ARG A 115 -1.80 -5.94 -3.38
C ARG A 115 -2.35 -4.65 -2.82
N LYS A 116 -3.00 -4.71 -1.65
CA LYS A 116 -3.57 -3.54 -1.01
C LYS A 116 -2.49 -2.62 -0.42
N LEU A 117 -1.43 -3.14 0.20
CA LEU A 117 -0.32 -2.30 0.69
C LEU A 117 0.41 -1.56 -0.43
N SER A 118 0.57 -2.19 -1.61
CA SER A 118 1.14 -1.54 -2.80
C SER A 118 0.23 -0.40 -3.30
N HIS A 119 -1.09 -0.59 -3.25
CA HIS A 119 -2.09 0.44 -3.52
C HIS A 119 -2.03 1.61 -2.52
N HIS A 120 -1.70 1.35 -1.25
CA HIS A 120 -1.58 2.38 -0.20
C HIS A 120 -0.33 3.22 -0.32
N LEU A 121 0.76 2.62 -0.82
CA LEU A 121 1.95 3.38 -1.12
C LEU A 121 1.66 4.38 -2.24
N HIS A 122 0.96 3.97 -3.30
CA HIS A 122 0.52 4.90 -4.36
C HIS A 122 -0.39 6.02 -3.81
N SER A 123 -1.37 5.69 -2.95
CA SER A 123 -2.22 6.73 -2.36
C SER A 123 -1.44 7.67 -1.44
N ALA A 124 -0.46 7.17 -0.68
CA ALA A 124 0.38 8.04 0.15
C ALA A 124 1.20 8.99 -0.73
N LEU A 125 1.76 8.50 -1.83
CA LEU A 125 2.52 9.29 -2.81
C LEU A 125 1.67 10.34 -3.57
N ARG A 126 0.34 10.27 -3.46
CA ARG A 126 -0.60 11.08 -4.24
C ARG A 126 -1.17 12.29 -3.49
N ILE A 127 -1.20 12.29 -2.16
CA ILE A 127 -2.10 13.18 -1.43
C ILE A 127 -1.30 14.27 -0.71
N GLY A 128 -1.80 15.49 -0.87
CA GLY A 128 -1.15 16.74 -0.48
C GLY A 128 -1.06 17.68 -1.69
N PRO A 129 -1.77 18.81 -1.68
CA PRO A 129 -1.47 19.90 -2.61
C PRO A 129 0.01 20.27 -2.46
N GLY A 130 0.80 20.10 -3.52
CA GLY A 130 2.26 20.26 -3.46
C GLY A 130 3.03 19.12 -2.78
N SER A 131 2.44 17.92 -2.58
CA SER A 131 3.18 16.74 -2.07
C SER A 131 4.05 16.08 -3.13
N LEU A 132 3.64 16.10 -4.40
CA LEU A 132 4.44 15.57 -5.50
C LEU A 132 5.76 16.34 -5.69
N SER A 133 5.82 17.63 -5.33
CA SER A 133 7.10 18.36 -5.26
C SER A 133 7.95 18.03 -4.04
N ARG A 134 7.36 17.44 -2.99
CA ARG A 134 8.09 17.06 -1.77
C ARG A 134 8.80 15.72 -1.94
N TRP A 135 8.29 14.83 -2.80
CA TRP A 135 8.86 13.48 -3.01
C TRP A 135 9.26 13.24 -4.47
N PRO A 136 10.32 13.91 -4.95
CA PRO A 136 10.91 13.55 -6.24
C PRO A 136 11.32 12.08 -6.21
N ASP A 137 11.17 11.40 -7.35
CA ASP A 137 11.61 10.00 -7.53
C ASP A 137 10.97 8.99 -6.57
N CYS A 138 9.76 9.25 -6.11
CA CYS A 138 9.07 8.43 -5.12
C CYS A 138 9.00 6.93 -5.46
N ILE A 139 8.83 6.60 -6.74
CA ILE A 139 8.81 5.21 -7.24
C ILE A 139 10.20 4.56 -7.07
N VAL A 140 11.27 5.28 -7.40
CA VAL A 140 12.65 4.81 -7.28
C VAL A 140 13.02 4.64 -5.81
N LEU A 141 12.67 5.60 -4.96
CA LEU A 141 12.89 5.52 -3.51
C LEU A 141 12.17 4.29 -2.91
N ALA A 142 10.91 4.08 -3.29
CA ALA A 142 10.13 2.93 -2.83
C ALA A 142 10.78 1.61 -3.23
N VAL A 143 11.15 1.46 -4.51
CA VAL A 143 11.81 0.25 -5.02
C VAL A 143 13.14 0.00 -4.32
N ASN A 144 13.98 1.04 -4.16
CA ASN A 144 15.26 0.92 -3.45
C ASN A 144 15.08 0.52 -1.99
N THR A 145 14.07 1.06 -1.31
CA THR A 145 13.75 0.72 0.08
C THR A 145 13.30 -0.73 0.21
N LEU A 146 12.39 -1.17 -0.66
CA LEU A 146 11.90 -2.55 -0.68
C LEU A 146 13.03 -3.53 -1.04
N PHE A 147 13.84 -3.22 -2.04
CA PHE A 147 15.00 -4.01 -2.43
C PHE A 147 16.01 -4.14 -1.29
N SER A 148 16.37 -3.03 -0.65
CA SER A 148 17.29 -3.01 0.50
C SER A 148 16.74 -3.78 1.71
N SER A 149 15.42 -3.90 1.81
CA SER A 149 14.74 -4.71 2.84
C SER A 149 14.75 -6.21 2.52
N GLY A 150 15.27 -6.63 1.36
CA GLY A 150 15.35 -8.02 0.94
C GLY A 150 14.11 -8.54 0.20
N VAL A 151 13.22 -7.66 -0.26
CA VAL A 151 12.05 -8.06 -1.06
C VAL A 151 12.52 -8.69 -2.37
N PRO A 152 12.02 -9.89 -2.73
CA PRO A 152 12.50 -10.58 -3.92
C PRO A 152 12.07 -9.86 -5.22
N PRO A 153 12.84 -9.99 -6.31
CA PRO A 153 12.59 -9.27 -7.58
C PRO A 153 11.18 -9.46 -8.14
N GLU A 154 10.62 -10.67 -8.01
CA GLU A 154 9.25 -10.99 -8.44
C GLU A 154 8.18 -10.11 -7.76
N GLN A 155 8.40 -9.71 -6.51
CA GLN A 155 7.48 -8.86 -5.73
C GLN A 155 7.74 -7.38 -6.01
N LEU A 156 8.98 -6.98 -6.29
CA LEU A 156 9.30 -5.62 -6.76
C LEU A 156 8.63 -5.33 -8.11
N LEU A 157 8.67 -6.29 -9.03
CA LEU A 157 8.00 -6.21 -10.32
C LEU A 157 6.47 -6.21 -10.18
N ALA A 158 5.93 -7.00 -9.24
CA ALA A 158 4.49 -6.96 -8.93
C ALA A 158 4.07 -5.60 -8.35
N PHE A 159 4.89 -5.01 -7.47
CA PHE A 159 4.69 -3.66 -6.95
C PHE A 159 4.68 -2.62 -8.08
N LEU A 160 5.68 -2.66 -8.97
CA LEU A 160 5.74 -1.76 -10.14
C LEU A 160 4.54 -1.92 -11.07
N THR A 161 4.04 -3.15 -11.27
CA THR A 161 2.82 -3.41 -12.05
C THR A 161 1.63 -2.65 -11.44
N ILE A 162 1.44 -2.78 -10.12
CA ILE A 162 0.33 -2.12 -9.41
C ILE A 162 0.44 -0.60 -9.51
N VAL A 163 1.64 -0.04 -9.39
CA VAL A 163 1.84 1.42 -9.53
C VAL A 163 1.33 1.93 -10.88
N ALA A 164 1.64 1.26 -11.99
CA ALA A 164 1.16 1.68 -13.31
C ALA A 164 -0.36 1.56 -13.47
N GLU A 165 -0.94 0.42 -13.06
CA GLU A 165 -2.40 0.17 -13.14
C GLU A 165 -3.20 1.20 -12.32
N GLU A 166 -2.66 1.61 -11.16
CA GLU A 166 -3.33 2.57 -10.28
C GLU A 166 -3.27 3.99 -10.82
N VAL A 167 -2.17 4.41 -11.44
CA VAL A 167 -2.09 5.72 -12.09
C VAL A 167 -3.08 5.81 -13.26
N GLU A 168 -3.26 4.72 -14.00
CA GLU A 168 -4.22 4.65 -15.11
C GLU A 168 -5.67 4.77 -14.62
N THR A 169 -6.01 4.12 -13.51
CA THR A 169 -7.37 4.08 -12.95
C THR A 169 -7.69 5.21 -11.98
N ALA A 170 -6.70 5.99 -11.57
CA ALA A 170 -6.91 7.10 -10.64
C ALA A 170 -7.73 8.23 -11.28
N ASP A 171 -8.76 8.68 -10.57
CA ASP A 171 -9.57 9.86 -10.91
C ASP A 171 -8.79 11.16 -10.60
N LEU A 172 -7.73 11.39 -11.39
CA LEU A 172 -6.88 12.57 -11.31
C LEU A 172 -7.28 13.59 -12.37
N LEU A 173 -7.34 14.87 -11.98
CA LEU A 173 -7.69 15.98 -12.85
C LEU A 173 -6.48 16.88 -13.14
N GLY A 174 -6.43 17.41 -14.37
CA GLY A 174 -5.52 18.48 -14.77
C GLY A 174 -4.03 18.23 -14.50
N SER A 175 -3.41 19.15 -13.74
CA SER A 175 -1.97 19.16 -13.45
C SER A 175 -1.49 17.95 -12.66
N SER A 176 -2.29 17.44 -11.72
CA SER A 176 -1.93 16.27 -10.91
C SER A 176 -1.80 15.00 -11.75
N LYS A 177 -2.66 14.83 -12.77
CA LYS A 177 -2.56 13.70 -13.72
C LYS A 177 -1.29 13.78 -14.56
N MET A 178 -0.97 14.98 -15.06
CA MET A 178 0.22 15.21 -15.86
C MET A 178 1.51 15.00 -15.04
N GLN A 179 1.56 15.46 -13.80
CA GLN A 179 2.69 15.21 -12.89
C GLN A 179 2.88 13.72 -12.62
N MET A 180 1.79 12.98 -12.37
CA MET A 180 1.87 11.54 -12.15
C MET A 180 2.38 10.78 -13.37
N HIS A 181 1.95 11.16 -14.57
CA HIS A 181 2.50 10.62 -15.81
C HIS A 181 3.99 10.94 -15.96
N GLN A 182 4.43 12.14 -15.58
CA GLN A 182 5.85 12.49 -15.61
C GLN A 182 6.67 11.59 -14.67
N PHE A 183 6.21 11.32 -13.44
CA PHE A 183 6.92 10.40 -12.54
C PHE A 183 7.01 8.97 -13.10
N LEU A 184 5.98 8.49 -13.79
CA LEU A 184 6.08 7.21 -14.49
C LEU A 184 7.14 7.27 -15.61
N LEU A 185 7.17 8.34 -16.40
CA LEU A 185 8.19 8.52 -17.44
C LEU A 185 9.61 8.57 -16.86
N ASP A 186 9.79 9.22 -15.71
CA ASP A 186 11.08 9.35 -15.03
C ASP A 186 11.54 8.01 -14.43
N ALA A 187 10.61 7.21 -13.89
CA ALA A 187 10.88 5.87 -13.37
C ALA A 187 11.08 4.81 -14.47
N SER A 188 10.64 5.07 -15.71
CA SER A 188 10.68 4.08 -16.80
C SER A 188 12.04 3.43 -17.07
N PRO A 189 13.21 4.12 -17.00
CA PRO A 189 14.50 3.47 -17.23
C PRO A 189 14.78 2.39 -16.17
N MET A 190 14.43 2.63 -14.91
CA MET A 190 14.56 1.65 -13.84
C MET A 190 13.65 0.44 -14.09
N VAL A 191 12.42 0.67 -14.53
CA VAL A 191 11.47 -0.41 -14.83
C VAL A 191 11.96 -1.28 -15.99
N VAL A 192 12.39 -0.66 -17.08
CA VAL A 192 12.95 -1.37 -18.24
C VAL A 192 14.17 -2.19 -17.82
N GLN A 193 15.08 -1.61 -17.05
CA GLN A 193 16.26 -2.33 -16.56
C GLN A 193 15.88 -3.52 -15.67
N ALA A 194 14.90 -3.37 -14.77
CA ALA A 194 14.41 -4.46 -13.92
C ALA A 194 13.84 -5.61 -14.75
N VAL A 195 12.99 -5.30 -15.73
CA VAL A 195 12.40 -6.28 -16.65
C VAL A 195 13.48 -7.00 -17.46
N ILE A 196 14.41 -6.26 -18.06
CA ILE A 196 15.53 -6.83 -18.84
C ILE A 196 16.36 -7.78 -17.96
N THR A 197 16.70 -7.35 -16.74
CA THR A 197 17.51 -8.14 -15.80
C THR A 197 16.82 -9.46 -15.42
N SER A 198 15.50 -9.47 -15.32
CA SER A 198 14.72 -10.69 -15.05
C SER A 198 14.59 -11.61 -16.27
N ILE A 199 14.51 -11.06 -17.48
CA ILE A 199 14.37 -11.85 -18.72
C ILE A 199 15.69 -12.47 -19.17
N ILE A 200 16.79 -11.71 -19.10
CA ILE A 200 18.11 -12.13 -19.62
C ILE A 200 18.86 -13.02 -18.62
N ARG A 201 18.34 -13.21 -17.41
CA ARG A 201 19.02 -14.02 -16.38
C ARG A 201 19.28 -15.45 -16.90
N PRO A 202 20.51 -15.99 -16.72
CA PRO A 202 20.86 -17.34 -17.20
C PRO A 202 19.99 -18.46 -16.62
N THR A 203 19.48 -18.27 -15.40
CA THR A 203 18.59 -19.21 -14.72
C THR A 203 17.18 -18.65 -14.72
N LEU A 204 16.27 -19.34 -15.40
CA LEU A 204 14.88 -18.96 -15.49
C LEU A 204 14.16 -19.21 -14.16
N VAL A 205 13.62 -18.15 -13.57
CA VAL A 205 12.74 -18.23 -12.40
C VAL A 205 11.33 -17.87 -12.89
N LEU A 206 10.48 -18.89 -13.06
CA LEU A 206 9.17 -18.71 -13.72
C LEU A 206 8.27 -17.65 -13.04
N PRO A 207 8.16 -17.58 -11.70
CA PRO A 207 7.39 -16.52 -11.04
C PRO A 207 7.92 -15.11 -11.34
N GLU A 208 9.24 -14.93 -11.35
CA GLU A 208 9.87 -13.65 -11.65
C GLU A 208 9.65 -13.25 -13.11
N LEU A 209 9.79 -14.19 -14.05
CA LEU A 209 9.49 -13.96 -15.46
C LEU A 209 8.03 -13.53 -15.66
N GLN A 210 7.08 -14.20 -15.00
CA GLN A 210 5.68 -13.84 -15.08
C GLN A 210 5.42 -12.43 -14.53
N SER A 211 6.04 -12.07 -13.41
CA SER A 211 5.95 -10.70 -12.88
C SER A 211 6.60 -9.69 -13.83
N ALA A 212 7.73 -10.02 -14.47
CA ALA A 212 8.41 -9.14 -15.41
C ALA A 212 7.54 -8.85 -16.65
N LEU A 213 6.91 -9.88 -17.22
CA LEU A 213 6.02 -9.73 -18.37
C LEU A 213 4.76 -8.91 -18.03
N LYS A 214 4.18 -9.13 -16.85
CA LYS A 214 3.04 -8.33 -16.37
C LYS A 214 3.42 -6.88 -16.12
N CYS A 215 4.59 -6.65 -15.51
CA CYS A 215 5.12 -5.31 -15.32
C CYS A 215 5.33 -4.61 -16.67
N LEU A 216 5.94 -5.29 -17.65
CA LEU A 216 6.08 -4.75 -19.00
C LEU A 216 4.73 -4.40 -19.63
N GLN A 217 3.74 -5.27 -19.50
CA GLN A 217 2.40 -5.05 -20.03
C GLN A 217 1.74 -3.81 -19.41
N ALA A 218 1.81 -3.65 -18.08
CA ALA A 218 1.21 -2.51 -17.38
C ALA A 218 1.90 -1.18 -17.73
N TRP A 219 3.21 -1.21 -18.03
CA TRP A 219 3.98 -0.01 -18.34
C TRP A 219 4.02 0.33 -19.83
N ILE A 220 3.47 -0.52 -20.72
CA ILE A 220 3.65 -0.37 -22.18
C ILE A 220 3.19 0.99 -22.70
N TYR A 221 2.06 1.52 -22.20
CA TYR A 221 1.54 2.81 -22.62
C TYR A 221 2.43 3.97 -22.17
N THR A 222 3.00 3.90 -20.97
CA THR A 222 3.99 4.87 -20.49
C THR A 222 5.27 4.81 -21.33
N LEU A 223 5.73 3.60 -21.68
CA LEU A 223 6.96 3.40 -22.45
C LEU A 223 6.83 3.89 -23.89
N LEU A 224 5.64 3.76 -24.49
CA LEU A 224 5.35 4.24 -25.85
C LEU A 224 5.08 5.75 -25.93
N ALA A 225 4.89 6.42 -24.78
CA ALA A 225 4.66 7.86 -24.72
C ALA A 225 5.96 8.69 -24.75
N LYS A 226 7.13 8.04 -24.73
CA LYS A 226 8.44 8.66 -25.02
C LYS A 226 8.70 8.69 -26.52
#